data_AF-A0A7S2CT70-F1
#
_entry.id   AF-A0A7S2CT70-F1
#
_cell.length_a   1.000
_cell.length_b   1.000
_cell.length_c   1.000
_cell.angle_alpha   90.00
_cell.angle_beta   90.00
_cell.angle_gamma   90.00
#
_symmetry.space_group_name_H-M   'P 1'
#
loop_
_entity.id
_entity.type
_entity.pdbx_description
1 polymer ?
#
loop_
_entity_poly.entity_id
_entity_poly.type
_entity_poly.pdbx_seq_one_letter_code
_entity_poly.pdbx_strand_id
1 'polypeptide(L)'
;TQESTRETRRSSFESKKFGESDMFYPSMSKLIPEGKELEFMEVITNDMYLQFFMEYLSGLGCSEGLNFRIAVNAFSHKAIKSGKYCPKQAFEIFQTYIAADAPLQIKILPSLADEIYNSVKQKNSESSIQDHQLVAVAKLYDSALKSLMSDLEFELFPMFRNSLEHERLMQFVNITKTTFKDIRDVSAISALYSEHSSRSR
;
A
#
# COMPACT_ATOMS: atom_id res chain seq x y z
N THR A 1 64.93 4.00 -25.36
CA THR A 1 64.64 2.59 -25.02
C THR A 1 63.70 2.59 -23.84
N GLN A 2 62.75 1.64 -23.82
CA GLN A 2 61.57 1.49 -22.97
C GLN A 2 60.26 2.06 -23.54
N GLU A 3 59.57 1.14 -24.22
CA GLU A 3 58.15 1.06 -24.47
C GLU A 3 57.37 0.81 -23.16
N SER A 4 56.18 1.40 -23.02
CA SER A 4 55.05 0.75 -22.36
C SER A 4 53.71 1.39 -22.80
N THR A 5 53.00 0.67 -23.67
CA THR A 5 51.54 0.50 -23.73
C THR A 5 50.62 1.74 -23.59
N ARG A 6 50.10 2.21 -24.74
CA ARG A 6 48.90 3.06 -24.81
C ARG A 6 47.93 2.61 -25.91
N GLU A 7 47.45 1.37 -25.81
CA GLU A 7 46.08 1.03 -26.22
C GLU A 7 45.17 1.54 -25.07
N THR A 8 44.11 2.32 -25.22
CA THR A 8 42.91 2.04 -25.99
C THR A 8 42.10 3.34 -26.01
N ARG A 9 42.04 4.05 -27.14
CA ARG A 9 41.02 5.09 -27.39
C ARG A 9 39.89 4.48 -28.21
N ARG A 10 39.16 3.55 -27.59
CA ARG A 10 37.78 3.29 -27.98
C ARG A 10 36.91 4.09 -27.03
N SER A 11 36.43 5.21 -27.54
CA SER A 11 35.27 5.92 -27.03
C SER A 11 34.08 4.95 -27.05
N SER A 12 33.90 4.20 -25.97
CA SER A 12 32.60 3.66 -25.61
C SER A 12 31.74 4.87 -25.25
N PHE A 13 30.89 5.29 -26.18
CA PHE A 13 29.76 6.14 -25.84
C PHE A 13 28.89 5.30 -24.92
N GLU A 14 29.10 5.44 -23.62
CA GLU A 14 28.25 4.84 -22.60
C GLU A 14 26.84 5.37 -22.85
N SER A 15 25.99 4.51 -23.38
CA SER A 15 24.55 4.68 -23.41
C SER A 15 24.10 4.92 -21.98
N LYS A 16 23.99 6.18 -21.56
CA LYS A 16 23.16 6.53 -20.41
C LYS A 16 21.78 5.99 -20.74
N LYS A 17 21.41 4.87 -20.11
CA LYS A 17 20.04 4.39 -20.05
C LYS A 17 19.21 5.49 -19.40
N PHE A 18 18.70 6.40 -20.22
CA PHE A 18 17.51 7.16 -19.89
C PHE A 18 16.36 6.15 -19.89
N GLY A 19 16.03 5.61 -18.72
CA GLY A 19 14.99 4.59 -18.62
C GLY A 19 14.82 3.89 -17.27
N GLU A 20 15.46 4.37 -16.20
CA GLU A 20 15.12 3.96 -14.83
C GLU A 20 14.48 5.14 -14.09
N SER A 21 13.47 5.74 -14.69
CA SER A 21 12.34 6.19 -13.88
C SER A 21 11.46 4.96 -13.74
N ASP A 22 11.39 4.37 -12.55
CA ASP A 22 10.34 3.44 -12.17
C ASP A 22 9.00 4.16 -12.37
N MET A 23 8.48 4.16 -13.59
CA MET A 23 7.11 4.53 -13.85
C MET A 23 6.28 3.40 -13.25
N PHE A 24 5.79 3.63 -12.04
CA PHE A 24 4.85 2.75 -11.35
C PHE A 24 3.56 2.71 -12.17
N TYR A 25 3.54 1.86 -13.18
CA TYR A 25 2.32 1.55 -13.91
C TYR A 25 1.66 0.35 -13.23
N PRO A 26 0.50 0.51 -12.59
CA PRO A 26 -0.21 -0.62 -12.01
C PRO A 26 -0.54 -1.62 -13.12
N SER A 27 -0.22 -2.90 -12.88
CA SER A 27 -0.55 -3.99 -13.80
C SER A 27 -2.04 -3.94 -14.16
N MET A 28 -2.37 -3.93 -15.46
CA MET A 28 -3.75 -3.89 -15.98
C MET A 28 -4.67 -4.96 -15.37
N SER A 29 -4.11 -6.12 -14.99
CA SER A 29 -4.85 -7.20 -14.32
C SER A 29 -5.30 -6.88 -12.90
N LYS A 30 -4.78 -5.81 -12.29
CA LYS A 30 -5.16 -5.33 -10.95
C LYS A 30 -6.17 -4.17 -10.99
N LEU A 31 -6.58 -3.74 -12.19
CA LEU A 31 -7.57 -2.69 -12.36
C LEU A 31 -8.99 -3.27 -12.31
N ILE A 32 -9.96 -2.53 -11.74
CA ILE A 32 -11.36 -2.95 -11.67
C ILE A 32 -11.88 -3.10 -13.11
N PRO A 33 -12.56 -4.21 -13.47
CA PRO A 33 -13.14 -4.38 -14.79
C PRO A 33 -14.11 -3.25 -15.17
N GLU A 34 -14.22 -2.95 -16.46
CA GLU A 34 -15.22 -1.96 -16.93
C GLU A 34 -16.64 -2.43 -16.61
N GLY A 35 -17.47 -1.52 -16.10
CA GLY A 35 -18.86 -1.84 -15.71
C GLY A 35 -19.00 -2.62 -14.39
N LYS A 36 -17.90 -2.96 -13.70
CA LYS A 36 -17.96 -3.54 -12.35
C LYS A 36 -17.98 -2.41 -11.32
N GLU A 37 -18.86 -2.53 -10.31
CA GLU A 37 -18.80 -1.67 -9.13
C GLU A 37 -17.52 -1.95 -8.33
N LEU A 38 -16.91 -0.87 -7.84
CA LEU A 38 -15.77 -0.95 -6.95
C LEU A 38 -16.20 -1.51 -5.59
N GLU A 39 -15.56 -2.59 -5.16
CA GLU A 39 -15.82 -3.24 -3.87
C GLU A 39 -14.88 -2.72 -2.78
N PHE A 40 -15.38 -2.68 -1.54
CA PHE A 40 -14.59 -2.18 -0.39
C PHE A 40 -13.27 -2.95 -0.22
N MET A 41 -13.32 -4.28 -0.32
CA MET A 41 -12.14 -5.13 -0.22
C MET A 41 -11.09 -4.82 -1.28
N GLU A 42 -11.51 -4.46 -2.50
CA GLU A 42 -10.59 -4.06 -3.58
C GLU A 42 -9.89 -2.73 -3.23
N VAL A 43 -10.63 -1.78 -2.65
CA VAL A 43 -10.06 -0.48 -2.23
C VAL A 43 -9.00 -0.64 -1.15
N ILE A 44 -9.28 -1.42 -0.11
CA ILE A 44 -8.37 -1.53 1.04
C ILE A 44 -7.15 -2.44 0.80
N THR A 45 -7.14 -3.19 -0.30
CA THR A 45 -6.04 -4.11 -0.67
C THR A 45 -5.18 -3.60 -1.83
N ASN A 46 -5.72 -2.72 -2.67
CA ASN A 46 -4.96 -2.09 -3.75
C ASN A 46 -4.37 -0.76 -3.27
N ASP A 47 -3.03 -0.68 -3.19
CA ASP A 47 -2.33 0.50 -2.67
C ASP A 47 -2.75 1.82 -3.35
N MET A 48 -3.05 1.79 -4.64
CA MET A 48 -3.48 2.96 -5.38
C MET A 48 -4.90 3.38 -4.99
N TYR A 49 -5.84 2.44 -4.93
CA TYR A 49 -7.23 2.74 -4.55
C TYR A 49 -7.30 3.20 -3.10
N LEU A 50 -6.49 2.56 -2.25
CA LEU A 50 -6.33 2.92 -0.86
C LEU A 50 -5.89 4.38 -0.69
N GLN A 51 -5.02 4.90 -1.56
CA GLN A 51 -4.60 6.30 -1.51
C GLN A 51 -5.76 7.28 -1.75
N PHE A 52 -6.60 7.03 -2.76
CA PHE A 52 -7.78 7.86 -3.02
C PHE A 52 -8.77 7.81 -1.85
N PHE A 53 -8.97 6.63 -1.27
CA PHE A 53 -9.85 6.48 -0.11
C PHE A 53 -9.27 7.14 1.14
N MET A 54 -7.96 7.04 1.36
CA MET A 54 -7.24 7.77 2.41
C MET A 54 -7.35 9.28 2.25
N GLU A 55 -7.21 9.81 1.04
CA GLU A 55 -7.37 11.24 0.73
C GLU A 55 -8.77 11.72 1.11
N TYR A 56 -9.80 10.97 0.68
CA TYR A 56 -11.20 11.25 1.03
C TYR A 56 -11.41 11.29 2.56
N LEU A 57 -10.99 10.24 3.27
CA LEU A 57 -11.15 10.19 4.73
C LEU A 57 -10.35 11.27 5.45
N SER A 58 -9.18 11.64 4.94
CA SER A 58 -8.39 12.74 5.49
C SER A 58 -9.09 14.09 5.29
N GLY A 59 -9.77 14.31 4.16
CA GLY A 59 -10.58 15.50 3.91
C GLY A 59 -11.76 15.63 4.88
N LEU A 60 -12.30 14.49 5.34
CA LEU A 60 -13.34 14.42 6.38
C LEU A 60 -12.79 14.46 7.81
N GLY A 61 -11.47 14.35 7.99
CA GLY A 61 -10.84 14.26 9.30
C GLY A 61 -11.06 12.93 10.02
N CYS A 62 -11.42 11.86 9.31
CA CYS A 62 -11.72 10.53 9.87
C CYS A 62 -10.84 9.39 9.32
N SER A 63 -9.55 9.66 9.11
CA SER A 63 -8.58 8.70 8.54
C SER A 63 -7.91 7.79 9.57
N GLU A 64 -8.16 8.01 10.85
CA GLU A 64 -7.53 7.34 12.00
C GLU A 64 -7.69 5.80 11.95
N GLY A 65 -8.89 5.29 11.67
CA GLY A 65 -9.16 3.86 11.59
C GLY A 65 -8.42 3.17 10.44
N LEU A 66 -8.29 3.85 9.30
CA LEU A 66 -7.56 3.31 8.15
C LEU A 66 -6.03 3.39 8.37
N ASN A 67 -5.55 4.46 8.99
CA ASN A 67 -4.15 4.58 9.45
C ASN A 67 -3.78 3.50 10.47
N PHE A 68 -4.67 3.23 11.43
CA PHE A 68 -4.52 2.16 12.40
C PHE A 68 -4.41 0.78 11.70
N ARG A 69 -5.27 0.51 10.72
CA ARG A 69 -5.18 -0.72 9.90
C ARG A 69 -3.82 -0.87 9.22
N ILE A 70 -3.33 0.19 8.59
CA ILE A 70 -2.02 0.16 7.92
C ILE A 70 -0.92 -0.17 8.93
N ALA A 71 -0.96 0.45 10.12
CA ALA A 71 0.02 0.23 11.17
C ALA A 71 -0.01 -1.22 11.72
N VAL A 72 -1.20 -1.77 11.96
CA VAL A 72 -1.38 -3.16 12.42
C VAL A 72 -0.94 -4.16 11.36
N ASN A 73 -1.31 -3.95 10.10
CA ASN A 73 -0.87 -4.81 8.99
C ASN A 73 0.66 -4.80 8.86
N ALA A 74 1.30 -3.63 8.99
CA ALA A 74 2.75 -3.52 8.97
C ALA A 74 3.41 -4.26 10.15
N PHE A 75 2.81 -4.18 11.35
CA PHE A 75 3.27 -4.90 12.54
C PHE A 75 3.19 -6.42 12.35
N SER A 76 2.05 -6.94 11.90
CA SER A 76 1.84 -8.37 11.65
C SER A 76 2.69 -8.89 10.50
N HIS A 77 2.77 -8.16 9.40
CA HIS A 77 3.57 -8.56 8.23
C HIS A 77 5.07 -8.59 8.52
N LYS A 78 5.58 -7.63 9.30
CA LYS A 78 6.98 -7.65 9.76
C LYS A 78 7.25 -8.91 10.58
N ALA A 79 6.34 -9.28 11.49
CA ALA A 79 6.47 -10.50 12.27
C ALA A 79 6.47 -11.77 11.43
N ILE A 80 5.65 -11.84 10.38
CA ILE A 80 5.65 -12.97 9.43
C ILE A 80 6.99 -13.06 8.69
N LYS A 81 7.53 -11.92 8.23
CA LYS A 81 8.79 -11.88 7.48
C LYS A 81 10.02 -12.16 8.33
N SER A 82 10.12 -11.55 9.51
CA SER A 82 11.29 -11.70 10.39
C SER A 82 11.16 -12.84 11.40
N GLY A 83 9.99 -13.49 11.48
CA GLY A 83 9.67 -14.51 12.49
C GLY A 83 9.56 -13.97 13.92
N LYS A 84 9.56 -12.65 14.11
CA LYS A 84 9.59 -11.99 15.42
C LYS A 84 8.79 -10.69 15.41
N TYR A 85 7.95 -10.50 16.42
CA TYR A 85 7.25 -9.25 16.66
C TYR A 85 8.19 -8.19 17.24
N CYS A 86 7.89 -6.92 16.99
CA CYS A 86 8.64 -5.79 17.53
C CYS A 86 7.86 -5.15 18.69
N PRO A 87 8.29 -5.31 19.96
CA PRO A 87 7.61 -4.71 21.11
C PRO A 87 7.44 -3.19 20.98
N LYS A 88 8.47 -2.49 20.49
CA LYS A 88 8.44 -1.04 20.29
C LYS A 88 7.32 -0.62 19.34
N GLN A 89 7.18 -1.32 18.21
CA GLN A 89 6.13 -1.02 17.24
C GLN A 89 4.73 -1.29 17.80
N ALA A 90 4.56 -2.35 18.59
CA ALA A 90 3.29 -2.60 19.28
C ALA A 90 2.94 -1.44 20.24
N PHE A 91 3.92 -0.96 21.01
CA PHE A 91 3.73 0.18 21.92
C PHE A 91 3.43 1.49 21.18
N GLU A 92 4.14 1.77 20.08
CA GLU A 92 3.90 2.95 19.23
C GLU A 92 2.46 2.96 18.67
N ILE A 93 1.96 1.80 18.21
CA ILE A 93 0.57 1.65 17.76
C ILE A 93 -0.40 1.97 18.90
N PHE A 94 -0.17 1.41 20.09
CA PHE A 94 -1.01 1.69 21.26
C PHE A 94 -1.04 3.19 21.60
N GLN A 95 0.12 3.85 21.69
CA GLN A 95 0.21 5.28 22.04
C GLN A 95 -0.43 6.18 20.98
N THR A 96 -0.31 5.81 19.70
CA THR A 96 -0.79 6.66 18.59
C THR A 96 -2.29 6.57 18.41
N TYR A 97 -2.89 5.40 18.63
CA TYR A 97 -4.28 5.13 18.25
C TYR A 97 -5.20 4.74 19.41
N ILE A 98 -4.69 4.17 20.51
CA ILE A 98 -5.56 3.52 21.52
C ILE A 98 -5.49 4.19 22.89
N ALA A 99 -4.33 4.71 23.27
CA ALA A 99 -4.12 5.36 24.56
C ALA A 99 -5.16 6.47 24.81
N ALA A 100 -5.43 6.74 26.09
CA ALA A 100 -6.13 7.96 26.46
C ALA A 100 -5.36 9.16 25.90
N ASP A 101 -6.06 10.09 25.26
CA ASP A 101 -5.49 11.27 24.59
C ASP A 101 -4.54 10.95 23.43
N ALA A 102 -4.67 9.77 22.82
CA ALA A 102 -3.93 9.41 21.63
C ALA A 102 -4.17 10.43 20.48
N PRO A 103 -3.13 10.84 19.74
CA PRO A 103 -3.25 11.88 18.72
C PRO A 103 -4.18 11.49 17.57
N LEU A 104 -4.29 10.19 17.28
CA LEU A 104 -5.19 9.61 16.28
C LEU A 104 -6.10 8.57 16.94
N GLN A 105 -6.71 8.92 18.08
CA GLN A 105 -7.50 8.00 18.87
C GLN A 105 -8.64 7.37 18.05
N ILE A 106 -8.64 6.03 17.95
CA ILE A 106 -9.71 5.27 17.31
C ILE A 106 -10.85 5.00 18.30
N LYS A 107 -12.07 4.92 17.77
CA LYS A 107 -13.24 4.53 18.56
C LYS A 107 -13.31 3.01 18.68
N ILE A 108 -13.01 2.48 19.85
CA ILE A 108 -13.16 1.06 20.18
C ILE A 108 -13.83 0.90 21.54
N LEU A 109 -14.29 -0.32 21.84
CA LEU A 109 -14.87 -0.64 23.14
C LEU A 109 -13.86 -0.36 24.28
N PRO A 110 -14.25 0.35 25.35
CA PRO A 110 -13.35 0.63 26.47
C PRO A 110 -12.71 -0.62 27.08
N SER A 111 -13.48 -1.71 27.20
CA SER A 111 -12.96 -3.00 27.69
C SER A 111 -11.83 -3.56 26.82
N LEU A 112 -11.91 -3.38 25.49
CA LEU A 112 -10.87 -3.81 24.57
C LEU A 112 -9.63 -2.92 24.67
N ALA A 113 -9.82 -1.60 24.84
CA ALA A 113 -8.71 -0.69 25.09
C ALA A 113 -7.96 -1.04 26.39
N ASP A 114 -8.69 -1.39 27.44
CA ASP A 114 -8.12 -1.83 28.73
C ASP A 114 -7.37 -3.17 28.59
N GLU A 115 -7.91 -4.13 27.85
CA GLU A 115 -7.23 -5.41 27.56
C GLU A 115 -5.92 -5.20 26.81
N ILE A 116 -5.93 -4.34 25.79
CA ILE A 116 -4.74 -3.96 25.04
C ILE A 116 -3.73 -3.26 25.95
N TYR A 117 -4.18 -2.30 26.75
CA TYR A 117 -3.33 -1.59 27.71
C TYR A 117 -2.65 -2.56 28.68
N ASN A 118 -3.41 -3.48 29.26
CA ASN A 118 -2.87 -4.49 30.18
C ASN A 118 -1.87 -5.41 29.46
N SER A 119 -2.12 -5.74 28.20
CA SER A 119 -1.23 -6.61 27.41
C SER A 119 0.05 -5.91 26.97
N VAL A 120 -0.02 -4.60 26.70
CA VAL A 120 1.10 -3.80 26.20
C VAL A 120 1.93 -3.17 27.33
N LYS A 121 1.30 -2.75 28.44
CA LYS A 121 1.93 -1.95 29.50
C LYS A 121 2.30 -2.72 30.78
N GLN A 122 1.92 -4.00 30.94
CA GLN A 122 2.18 -4.74 32.20
C GLN A 122 3.66 -4.91 32.61
N LYS A 123 4.64 -4.36 31.87
CA LYS A 123 6.01 -4.15 32.37
C LYS A 123 6.53 -2.80 31.86
N ASN A 124 6.95 -1.94 32.79
CA ASN A 124 7.42 -0.56 32.57
C ASN A 124 8.71 -0.41 31.70
N SER A 125 8.87 -1.19 30.63
CA SER A 125 9.91 -0.95 29.62
C SER A 125 9.50 -1.50 28.26
N GLU A 126 9.73 -0.70 27.21
CA GLU A 126 9.55 -1.03 25.79
C GLU A 126 10.25 -2.34 25.37
N SER A 127 11.18 -2.83 26.19
CA SER A 127 12.06 -3.98 25.94
C SER A 127 11.64 -5.29 26.62
N SER A 128 10.49 -5.34 27.32
CA SER A 128 10.18 -6.46 28.25
C SER A 128 8.99 -7.36 27.88
N ILE A 129 8.31 -7.09 26.76
CA ILE A 129 7.19 -7.91 26.29
C ILE A 129 7.75 -9.20 25.68
N GLN A 130 7.25 -10.35 26.12
CA GLN A 130 7.67 -11.67 25.62
C GLN A 130 6.99 -12.00 24.28
N ASP A 131 7.62 -12.81 23.44
CA ASP A 131 7.11 -13.14 22.09
C ASP A 131 5.68 -13.69 22.10
N HIS A 132 5.33 -14.55 23.06
CA HIS A 132 3.97 -15.10 23.18
C HIS A 132 2.92 -14.05 23.55
N GLN A 133 3.32 -13.00 24.27
CA GLN A 133 2.44 -11.88 24.64
C GLN A 133 2.21 -10.97 23.43
N LEU A 134 3.21 -10.80 22.56
CA LEU A 134 3.05 -10.02 21.31
C LEU A 134 2.06 -10.67 20.34
N VAL A 135 1.98 -12.00 20.31
CA VAL A 135 0.95 -12.72 19.55
C VAL A 135 -0.45 -12.39 20.09
N ALA A 136 -0.60 -12.32 21.42
CA ALA A 136 -1.88 -11.94 22.04
C ALA A 136 -2.25 -10.49 21.71
N VAL A 137 -1.28 -9.57 21.79
CA VAL A 137 -1.45 -8.16 21.40
C VAL A 137 -1.87 -8.04 19.93
N ALA A 138 -1.23 -8.78 19.02
CA ALA A 138 -1.62 -8.80 17.60
C ALA A 138 -3.08 -9.21 17.42
N LYS A 139 -3.55 -10.25 18.13
CA LYS A 139 -4.95 -10.68 18.10
C LYS A 139 -5.91 -9.64 18.66
N LEU A 140 -5.51 -8.90 19.69
CA LEU A 140 -6.32 -7.82 20.24
C LEU A 140 -6.43 -6.65 19.25
N TYR A 141 -5.33 -6.32 18.55
CA TYR A 141 -5.37 -5.35 17.44
C TYR A 141 -6.26 -5.81 16.29
N ASP A 142 -6.22 -7.09 15.91
CA ASP A 142 -7.12 -7.64 14.90
C ASP A 142 -8.60 -7.54 15.32
N SER A 143 -8.90 -7.77 16.61
CA SER A 143 -10.25 -7.58 17.16
C SER A 143 -10.69 -6.11 17.10
N ALA A 144 -9.79 -5.18 17.42
CA ALA A 144 -10.05 -3.74 17.31
C ALA A 144 -10.32 -3.35 15.85
N LEU A 145 -9.54 -3.89 14.91
CA LEU A 145 -9.74 -3.67 13.48
C LEU A 145 -11.12 -4.15 13.00
N LYS A 146 -11.56 -5.34 13.40
CA LYS A 146 -12.87 -5.85 12.97
C LYS A 146 -14.02 -4.90 13.32
N SER A 147 -13.95 -4.25 14.48
CA SER A 147 -14.95 -3.24 14.86
C SER A 147 -14.91 -2.03 13.93
N LEU A 148 -13.71 -1.51 13.63
CA LEU A 148 -13.54 -0.32 12.79
C LEU A 148 -13.84 -0.58 11.31
N MET A 149 -13.56 -1.79 10.83
CA MET A 149 -13.75 -2.14 9.43
C MET A 149 -15.23 -2.16 9.04
N SER A 150 -16.12 -2.48 9.98
CA SER A 150 -17.57 -2.40 9.77
C SER A 150 -17.99 -0.95 9.47
N ASP A 151 -17.54 0.02 10.26
CA ASP A 151 -17.90 1.42 10.07
C ASP A 151 -17.34 1.97 8.74
N LEU A 152 -16.09 1.59 8.41
CA LEU A 152 -15.47 1.94 7.14
C LEU A 152 -16.24 1.35 5.94
N GLU A 153 -16.67 0.10 6.02
CA GLU A 153 -17.33 -0.63 4.93
C GLU A 153 -18.78 -0.17 4.72
N PHE A 154 -19.54 0.00 5.80
CA PHE A 154 -20.98 0.21 5.72
C PHE A 154 -21.40 1.68 5.82
N GLU A 155 -20.58 2.55 6.42
CA GLU A 155 -20.90 3.98 6.54
C GLU A 155 -20.07 4.84 5.59
N LEU A 156 -18.74 4.73 5.67
CA LEU A 156 -17.85 5.67 4.97
C LEU A 156 -17.62 5.31 3.50
N PHE A 157 -17.52 4.02 3.20
CA PHE A 157 -17.29 3.55 1.83
C PHE A 157 -18.43 3.87 0.86
N PRO A 158 -19.73 3.72 1.21
CA PRO A 158 -20.83 4.15 0.35
C PRO A 158 -20.80 5.66 0.07
N MET A 159 -20.37 6.48 1.04
CA MET A 159 -20.21 7.92 0.82
C MET A 159 -19.04 8.21 -0.12
N PHE A 160 -17.91 7.52 0.06
CA PHE A 160 -16.77 7.59 -0.86
C PHE A 160 -17.18 7.28 -2.30
N ARG A 161 -18.01 6.25 -2.55
CA ARG A 161 -18.49 5.93 -3.90
C ARG A 161 -19.23 7.08 -4.61
N ASN A 162 -19.76 8.03 -3.84
CA ASN A 162 -20.44 9.22 -4.35
C ASN A 162 -19.57 10.49 -4.26
N SER A 163 -18.27 10.35 -3.93
CA SER A 163 -17.36 11.47 -3.75
C SER A 163 -16.55 11.78 -5.01
N LEU A 164 -15.99 13.00 -5.06
CA LEU A 164 -15.12 13.44 -6.15
C LEU A 164 -13.85 12.60 -6.24
N GLU A 165 -13.33 12.12 -5.11
CA GLU A 165 -12.15 11.26 -5.03
C GLU A 165 -12.40 9.91 -5.70
N HIS A 166 -13.59 9.34 -5.55
CA HIS A 166 -13.98 8.15 -6.28
C HIS A 166 -14.14 8.41 -7.79
N GLU A 167 -14.75 9.52 -8.18
CA GLU A 167 -14.82 9.90 -9.61
C GLU A 167 -13.42 10.05 -10.22
N ARG A 168 -12.49 10.71 -9.52
CA ARG A 168 -11.09 10.83 -9.92
C ARG A 168 -10.41 9.47 -10.03
N LEU A 169 -10.65 8.58 -9.08
CA LEU A 169 -10.13 7.21 -9.14
C LEU A 169 -10.62 6.49 -10.40
N MET A 170 -11.93 6.55 -10.68
CA MET A 170 -12.51 5.89 -11.86
C MET A 170 -12.00 6.49 -13.17
N GLN A 171 -11.83 7.82 -13.24
CA GLN A 171 -11.20 8.48 -14.37
C GLN A 171 -9.75 8.02 -14.56
N PHE A 172 -8.97 7.97 -13.47
CA PHE A 172 -7.58 7.49 -13.51
C PHE A 172 -7.50 6.05 -14.01
N VAL A 173 -8.36 5.15 -13.52
CA VAL A 173 -8.45 3.77 -13.97
C VAL A 173 -8.77 3.71 -15.47
N ASN A 174 -9.73 4.52 -15.94
CA ASN A 174 -10.12 4.55 -17.35
C ASN A 174 -8.99 5.06 -18.25
N ILE A 175 -8.31 6.16 -17.87
CA ILE A 175 -7.15 6.70 -18.60
C ILE A 175 -6.02 5.68 -18.66
N THR A 176 -5.75 5.00 -17.54
CA THR A 176 -4.71 3.97 -17.48
C THR A 176 -5.04 2.84 -18.46
N LYS A 177 -6.30 2.38 -18.48
CA LYS A 177 -6.74 1.34 -19.41
C LYS A 177 -6.62 1.73 -20.88
N THR A 178 -7.06 2.93 -21.26
CA THR A 178 -6.98 3.39 -22.66
C THR A 178 -5.54 3.56 -23.11
N THR A 179 -4.72 4.21 -22.30
CA THR A 179 -3.29 4.42 -22.61
C THR A 179 -2.56 3.09 -22.82
N PHE A 180 -2.84 2.08 -21.99
CA PHE A 180 -2.24 0.75 -22.16
C PHE A 180 -2.74 -0.01 -23.39
N LYS A 181 -4.02 0.15 -23.75
CA LYS A 181 -4.58 -0.43 -24.97
C LYS A 181 -3.90 0.17 -26.21
N ASP A 182 -3.75 1.49 -26.25
CA ASP A 182 -3.14 2.20 -27.38
C ASP A 182 -1.66 1.85 -27.55
N ILE A 183 -0.90 1.68 -26.46
CA ILE A 183 0.51 1.22 -26.53
C ILE A 183 0.61 -0.20 -27.12
N ARG A 184 -0.31 -1.11 -26.75
CA ARG A 184 -0.34 -2.47 -27.29
C ARG A 184 -0.69 -2.49 -28.77
N ASP A 185 -1.63 -1.66 -29.19
CA ASP A 185 -2.02 -1.55 -30.59
C ASP A 185 -0.87 -0.99 -31.45
N VAL A 186 -0.13 0.02 -30.96
CA VAL A 186 1.05 0.57 -31.66
C VAL A 186 2.21 -0.42 -31.72
N SER A 187 2.43 -1.23 -30.69
CA SER A 187 3.49 -2.26 -30.67
C SER A 187 3.15 -3.49 -31.52
N ALA A 188 1.88 -3.91 -31.57
CA ALA A 188 1.40 -4.93 -32.50
C ALA A 188 1.53 -4.47 -33.96
N ILE A 189 1.19 -3.21 -34.25
CA ILE A 189 1.40 -2.60 -35.56
C ILE A 189 2.90 -2.58 -35.91
N SER A 190 3.76 -2.13 -35.00
CA SER A 190 5.22 -2.09 -35.24
C SER A 190 5.83 -3.48 -35.45
N ALA A 191 5.32 -4.52 -34.77
CA ALA A 191 5.73 -5.91 -35.00
C ALA A 191 5.29 -6.43 -36.38
N LEU A 192 4.05 -6.12 -36.80
CA LEU A 192 3.55 -6.47 -38.13
C LEU A 192 4.36 -5.80 -39.26
N TYR A 193 4.82 -4.56 -39.05
CA TYR A 193 5.71 -3.87 -40.01
C TYR A 193 7.16 -4.39 -39.97
N SER A 194 7.62 -4.93 -38.85
CA SER A 194 8.97 -5.49 -38.72
C SER A 194 9.10 -6.86 -39.42
N GLU A 195 8.07 -7.71 -39.38
CA GLU A 195 8.03 -9.00 -40.09
C GLU A 195 8.00 -8.86 -41.62
N HIS A 196 7.52 -7.72 -42.13
CA HIS A 196 7.54 -7.44 -43.56
C HIS A 196 8.94 -7.04 -44.10
N SER A 197 9.89 -6.69 -43.23
CA SER A 197 11.26 -6.35 -43.65
C SER A 197 12.19 -7.56 -43.79
N SER A 198 11.83 -8.71 -43.23
CA SER A 198 12.61 -9.96 -43.27
C SER A 198 12.18 -10.92 -44.37
N ARG A 199 11.06 -10.67 -45.06
CA ARG A 199 10.55 -11.49 -46.19
C ARG A 199 11.08 -11.08 -47.56
N SER A 200 11.96 -10.09 -47.64
CA SER A 200 12.69 -9.73 -48.85
C SER A 200 14.12 -10.29 -48.82
N ARG A 201 14.23 -11.62 -48.91
CA ARG A 201 15.44 -12.31 -49.40
C ARG A 201 15.02 -13.41 -50.36
#